data_AF-A0A8C3ULF0-F1
#
_entry.id   AF-A0A8C3ULF0-F1
#
_cell.length_a   1.000
_cell.length_b   1.000
_cell.length_c   1.000
_cell.angle_alpha   90.00
_cell.angle_beta   90.00
_cell.angle_gamma   90.00
#
_symmetry.space_group_name_H-M   'P 1'
#
loop_
_entity.id
_entity.type
_entity.pdbx_description
1 polymer ?
#
loop_
_entity_poly.entity_id
_entity_poly.type
_entity_poly.pdbx_seq_one_letter_code
_entity_poly.pdbx_strand_id
1 'polypeptide(L)'
;MARGRRAPALRTRLHGLRLMCSARAAPARRALWVLAFCTALGLLLAWSSDRLLHWLAFPSHTRVRTEWSRQLPFPAVTLCNNNPLRFPRLSKGDLYYAGHWLGLLLPNRTARPLLTELLRADEARLRWFAKLADFRLFLPPRHYEGISADFMDRLGHQLEDMLLSCKYRGELCGPHNFSAVFTKYGKCYMFNSGEEGRPLLTTVKGGTGNGLEIMLDIQQDEYLPIWGETEETTFEAGVKVQIHSQSEPPFVQELGFGVAPGFQTFVATQEQRLTYLPPPWGECRSPELGLAFFPVYSVTACRIDCETRYIVENCNCRMVHMPGDAPFCTPEQYKECAEPALSLLAEKDSNYCICRTPCNLTRYNKELSMVKIPSKTSAKYLEKKFNKSEKYISENILVLDIFFEALNYETIEQKKAYEVAALLGDIGGQMGLFIGASILTILELFDYLYELIKEKLLDLLGKEEEDGSHDENVPRISTKLEDLHRAIRICRISTSPAGAAASPPAVHREQVLLSLHPTSHGIPKFQVIF
;
A
#
# COMPACT_ATOMS: atom_id res chain seq x y z
N MET A 1 -28.48 -12.70 -71.53
CA MET A 1 -28.25 -14.01 -70.89
C MET A 1 -26.94 -13.97 -70.13
N ALA A 2 -27.02 -14.22 -68.82
CA ALA A 2 -26.00 -13.93 -67.81
C ALA A 2 -24.67 -14.66 -68.04
N ARG A 3 -23.56 -13.90 -68.09
CA ARG A 3 -22.22 -14.42 -67.86
C ARG A 3 -22.13 -14.85 -66.40
N GLY A 4 -22.14 -16.16 -66.16
CA GLY A 4 -22.09 -16.75 -64.83
C GLY A 4 -20.86 -16.31 -64.04
N ARG A 5 -21.10 -15.63 -62.92
CA ARG A 5 -20.17 -15.38 -61.81
C ARG A 5 -19.52 -16.71 -61.39
N ARG A 6 -18.28 -16.98 -61.81
CA ARG A 6 -17.47 -18.05 -61.21
C ARG A 6 -16.92 -17.51 -59.90
N ALA A 7 -17.52 -17.97 -58.80
CA ALA A 7 -17.20 -17.54 -57.45
C ALA A 7 -15.71 -17.77 -57.10
N PRO A 8 -15.05 -16.80 -56.43
CA PRO A 8 -13.62 -16.87 -56.04
C PRO A 8 -13.31 -17.87 -54.92
N ALA A 9 -14.28 -18.70 -54.52
CA ALA A 9 -14.12 -19.74 -53.49
C ALA A 9 -13.03 -20.79 -53.81
N LEU A 10 -12.44 -20.78 -55.02
CA LEU A 10 -11.37 -21.69 -55.43
C LEU A 10 -9.95 -21.25 -55.03
N ARG A 11 -9.75 -20.02 -54.54
CA ARG A 11 -8.42 -19.47 -54.21
C ARG A 11 -8.21 -19.08 -52.74
N THR A 12 -9.15 -19.39 -51.85
CA THR A 12 -8.97 -19.13 -50.43
C THR A 12 -8.13 -20.21 -49.77
N ARG A 13 -7.30 -19.82 -48.80
CA ARG A 13 -6.49 -20.75 -47.99
C ARG A 13 -7.29 -21.44 -46.86
N LEU A 14 -8.58 -21.15 -46.74
CA LEU A 14 -9.48 -21.79 -45.79
C LEU A 14 -9.66 -23.28 -46.13
N HIS A 15 -9.34 -24.13 -45.17
CA HIS A 15 -9.54 -25.57 -45.33
C HIS A 15 -11.05 -25.87 -45.37
N GLY A 16 -11.47 -26.78 -46.25
CA GLY A 16 -12.88 -27.18 -46.40
C GLY A 16 -13.72 -26.34 -47.36
N LEU A 17 -13.40 -25.04 -47.57
CA LEU A 17 -14.21 -24.16 -48.43
C LEU A 17 -14.24 -24.63 -49.91
N ARG A 18 -13.12 -25.15 -50.40
CA ARG A 18 -13.01 -25.74 -51.75
C ARG A 18 -13.89 -26.97 -51.94
N LEU A 19 -14.11 -27.76 -50.89
CA LEU A 19 -14.92 -28.98 -50.93
C LEU A 19 -16.42 -28.64 -50.88
N MET A 20 -16.79 -27.60 -50.14
CA MET A 20 -18.15 -27.04 -50.09
C MET A 20 -18.58 -26.45 -51.44
N CYS A 21 -17.70 -25.74 -52.14
CA CYS A 21 -18.01 -25.07 -53.41
C CYS A 21 -17.77 -25.94 -54.66
N SER A 22 -17.46 -27.24 -54.51
CA SER A 22 -17.15 -28.12 -55.64
C SER A 22 -18.39 -28.51 -56.45
N ALA A 23 -18.54 -27.95 -57.66
CA ALA A 23 -19.70 -28.15 -58.55
C ALA A 23 -19.95 -29.62 -58.98
N ARG A 24 -18.99 -30.52 -58.75
CA ARG A 24 -19.03 -31.94 -59.16
C ARG A 24 -19.32 -32.96 -58.05
N ALA A 25 -19.42 -32.54 -56.78
CA ALA A 25 -19.70 -33.45 -55.66
C ALA A 25 -21.21 -33.72 -55.45
N ALA A 26 -21.56 -34.93 -55.02
CA ALA A 26 -22.92 -35.30 -54.63
C ALA A 26 -23.47 -34.41 -53.50
N PRO A 27 -24.77 -34.08 -53.49
CA PRO A 27 -25.37 -33.14 -52.54
C PRO A 27 -25.17 -33.57 -51.07
N ALA A 28 -25.24 -34.87 -50.77
CA ALA A 28 -24.99 -35.41 -49.43
C ALA A 28 -23.55 -35.13 -48.94
N ARG A 29 -22.55 -35.23 -49.82
CA ARG A 29 -21.16 -34.93 -49.50
C ARG A 29 -20.97 -33.44 -49.21
N ARG A 30 -21.64 -32.55 -49.95
CA ARG A 30 -21.60 -31.10 -49.68
C ARG A 30 -22.24 -30.77 -48.33
N ALA A 31 -23.40 -31.36 -48.03
CA ALA A 31 -24.06 -31.16 -46.74
C ALA A 31 -23.18 -31.59 -45.55
N LEU A 32 -22.47 -32.71 -45.68
CA LEU A 32 -21.53 -33.18 -44.66
C LEU A 32 -20.36 -32.21 -44.43
N TRP A 33 -19.75 -31.68 -45.50
CA TRP A 33 -18.66 -30.70 -45.38
C TRP A 33 -19.12 -29.35 -44.86
N VAL A 34 -20.34 -28.92 -45.20
CA VAL A 34 -20.95 -27.71 -44.63
C VAL A 34 -21.19 -27.90 -43.13
N LEU A 35 -21.75 -29.04 -42.72
CA LEU A 35 -21.96 -29.34 -41.30
C LEU A 35 -20.63 -29.37 -40.53
N ALA A 36 -19.60 -30.04 -41.06
CA ALA A 36 -18.28 -30.11 -40.46
C ALA A 36 -17.58 -28.74 -40.35
N PHE A 37 -17.74 -27.88 -41.36
CA PHE A 37 -17.20 -26.52 -41.32
C PHE A 37 -17.94 -25.66 -40.28
N CYS A 38 -19.27 -25.74 -40.24
CA CYS A 38 -20.07 -25.01 -39.26
C CYS A 38 -19.79 -25.46 -37.82
N THR A 39 -19.60 -26.77 -37.58
CA THR A 39 -19.23 -27.26 -36.24
C THR A 39 -17.81 -26.82 -35.86
N ALA A 40 -16.84 -26.89 -36.77
CA ALA A 40 -15.47 -26.42 -36.53
C ALA A 40 -15.43 -24.91 -36.25
N LEU A 41 -16.19 -24.10 -37.01
CA LEU A 41 -16.31 -22.66 -36.78
C LEU A 41 -17.03 -22.36 -35.46
N GLY A 42 -18.10 -23.09 -35.13
CA GLY A 42 -18.81 -22.94 -33.86
C GLY A 42 -17.92 -23.23 -32.64
N LEU A 43 -17.13 -24.32 -32.71
CA LEU A 43 -16.16 -24.65 -31.67
C LEU A 43 -15.06 -23.60 -31.55
N LEU A 44 -14.50 -23.12 -32.67
CA LEU A 44 -13.50 -22.06 -32.67
C LEU A 44 -14.03 -20.78 -32.02
N LEU A 45 -15.24 -20.34 -32.39
CA LEU A 45 -15.85 -19.14 -31.83
C LEU A 45 -16.11 -19.29 -30.33
N ALA A 46 -16.68 -20.42 -29.89
CA ALA A 46 -16.93 -20.68 -28.48
C ALA A 46 -15.65 -20.73 -27.64
N TRP A 47 -14.58 -21.34 -28.16
CA TRP A 47 -13.30 -21.41 -27.44
C TRP A 47 -12.58 -20.07 -27.43
N SER A 48 -12.59 -19.34 -28.54
CA SER A 48 -11.99 -18.01 -28.62
C SER A 48 -12.70 -17.00 -27.72
N SER A 49 -14.03 -17.08 -27.61
CA SER A 49 -14.79 -16.23 -26.68
C SER A 49 -14.49 -16.57 -25.23
N ASP A 50 -14.39 -17.86 -24.87
CA ASP A 50 -13.98 -18.30 -23.54
C ASP A 50 -12.58 -17.80 -23.17
N ARG A 51 -11.58 -17.95 -24.05
CA ARG A 51 -10.22 -17.43 -23.82
C ARG A 51 -10.19 -15.91 -23.72
N LEU A 52 -10.98 -15.21 -24.52
CA LEU A 52 -11.12 -13.76 -24.45
C LEU A 52 -11.76 -13.32 -23.12
N LEU A 53 -12.83 -13.97 -22.67
CA LEU A 53 -13.47 -13.70 -21.39
C LEU A 53 -12.52 -13.99 -20.23
N HIS A 54 -11.73 -15.07 -20.31
CA HIS A 54 -10.71 -15.39 -19.33
C HIS A 54 -9.61 -14.31 -19.28
N TRP A 55 -9.20 -13.77 -20.42
CA TRP A 55 -8.26 -12.64 -20.47
C TRP A 55 -8.86 -11.36 -19.88
N LEU A 56 -10.12 -11.06 -20.19
CA LEU A 56 -10.87 -9.92 -19.64
C LEU A 56 -11.16 -10.04 -18.13
N ALA A 57 -11.03 -11.24 -17.56
CA ALA A 57 -11.09 -11.46 -16.12
C ALA A 57 -9.78 -11.09 -15.39
N PHE A 58 -8.74 -10.68 -16.11
CA PHE A 58 -7.43 -10.25 -15.58
C PHE A 58 -6.80 -11.21 -14.55
N PRO A 59 -6.68 -12.52 -14.86
CA PRO A 59 -6.20 -13.51 -13.89
C PRO A 59 -4.73 -13.25 -13.52
N SER A 60 -4.42 -13.43 -12.23
CA SER A 60 -3.08 -13.31 -11.67
C SER A 60 -2.72 -14.56 -10.85
N HIS A 61 -1.42 -14.83 -10.71
CA HIS A 61 -0.90 -15.89 -9.84
C HIS A 61 0.23 -15.35 -8.98
N THR A 62 0.43 -15.96 -7.82
CA THR A 62 1.49 -15.58 -6.89
C THR A 62 2.69 -16.50 -7.06
N ARG A 63 3.87 -15.90 -7.17
CA ARG A 63 5.15 -16.60 -7.21
C ARG A 63 5.90 -16.34 -5.92
N VAL A 64 6.23 -17.41 -5.20
CA VAL A 64 7.07 -17.35 -3.99
C VAL A 64 8.45 -17.90 -4.33
N ARG A 65 9.50 -17.18 -3.94
CA ARG A 65 10.89 -17.65 -4.03
C ARG A 65 11.64 -17.23 -2.77
N THR A 66 12.57 -18.06 -2.37
CA THR A 66 13.50 -17.76 -1.28
C THR A 66 14.88 -17.57 -1.90
N GLU A 67 15.46 -16.39 -1.69
CA GLU A 67 16.75 -16.00 -2.27
C GLU A 67 17.76 -15.78 -1.14
N TRP A 68 18.98 -16.31 -1.32
CA TRP A 68 20.06 -16.13 -0.35
C TRP A 68 20.80 -14.82 -0.63
N SER A 69 20.99 -14.01 0.40
CA SER A 69 21.78 -12.78 0.31
C SER A 69 23.09 -12.93 1.08
N ARG A 70 24.14 -12.24 0.61
CA ARG A 70 25.41 -12.13 1.35
C ARG A 70 25.31 -11.16 2.53
N GLN A 71 24.44 -10.17 2.41
CA GLN A 71 24.20 -9.16 3.43
C GLN A 71 22.74 -8.69 3.35
N LEU A 72 22.11 -8.48 4.49
CA LEU A 72 20.75 -7.94 4.58
C LEU A 72 20.76 -6.63 5.36
N PRO A 73 20.02 -5.60 4.92
CA PRO A 73 19.80 -4.42 5.74
C PRO A 73 19.03 -4.83 7.00
N PHE A 74 19.52 -4.42 8.16
CA PHE A 74 18.80 -4.61 9.40
C PHE A 74 17.57 -3.69 9.41
N PRO A 75 16.41 -4.10 9.94
CA PRO A 75 15.23 -3.25 9.99
C PRO A 75 15.41 -2.06 10.95
N ALA A 76 14.47 -1.13 10.89
CA ALA A 76 14.27 -0.18 11.97
C ALA A 76 13.52 -0.88 13.12
N VAL A 77 13.99 -0.67 14.35
CA VAL A 77 13.35 -1.20 15.55
C VAL A 77 12.89 -0.03 16.41
N THR A 78 11.58 0.17 16.47
CA THR A 78 10.97 1.21 17.31
C THR A 78 10.50 0.60 18.62
N LEU A 79 10.93 1.18 19.74
CA LEU A 79 10.55 0.75 21.08
C LEU A 79 9.91 1.91 21.86
N CYS A 80 8.83 1.59 22.57
CA CYS A 80 8.09 2.53 23.42
C CYS A 80 7.87 1.89 24.79
N ASN A 81 8.06 2.66 25.87
CA ASN A 81 7.58 2.25 27.18
C ASN A 81 6.05 2.32 27.19
N ASN A 82 5.39 1.35 27.82
CA ASN A 82 3.92 1.37 27.94
C ASN A 82 3.41 2.57 28.75
N ASN A 83 4.24 3.08 29.66
CA ASN A 83 3.95 4.29 30.42
C ASN A 83 4.41 5.53 29.63
N PRO A 84 3.50 6.44 29.27
CA PRO A 84 3.84 7.58 28.42
C PRO A 84 4.65 8.66 29.15
N LEU A 85 4.46 8.83 30.47
CA LEU A 85 5.03 9.92 31.25
C LEU A 85 5.52 9.47 32.62
N ARG A 86 6.68 9.97 33.04
CA ARG A 86 7.25 9.71 34.36
C ARG A 86 6.56 10.54 35.43
N PHE A 87 5.82 9.86 36.33
CA PHE A 87 5.06 10.48 37.41
C PHE A 87 5.89 11.45 38.28
N PRO A 88 7.11 11.09 38.75
CA PRO A 88 7.89 11.96 39.64
C PRO A 88 8.43 13.23 38.95
N ARG A 89 8.41 13.28 37.62
CA ARG A 89 8.95 14.40 36.82
C ARG A 89 7.92 15.49 36.52
N LEU A 90 6.67 15.27 36.90
CA LEU A 90 5.59 16.26 36.75
C LEU A 90 5.90 17.52 37.56
N SER A 91 5.89 18.67 36.88
CA SER A 91 5.96 19.97 37.54
C SER A 91 4.57 20.41 38.01
N LYS A 92 4.54 21.43 38.87
CA LYS A 92 3.28 22.02 39.35
C LYS A 92 2.45 22.61 38.23
N GLY A 93 3.10 23.20 37.22
CA GLY A 93 2.44 23.72 36.02
C GLY A 93 1.84 22.60 35.18
N ASP A 94 2.60 21.52 34.96
CA ASP A 94 2.12 20.34 34.22
C ASP A 94 0.87 19.76 34.87
N LEU A 95 0.90 19.55 36.20
CA LEU A 95 -0.24 19.02 36.94
C LEU A 95 -1.44 19.98 36.90
N TYR A 96 -1.21 21.30 36.88
CA TYR A 96 -2.30 22.27 36.82
C TYR A 96 -3.08 22.23 35.50
N TYR A 97 -2.40 22.10 34.35
CA TYR A 97 -3.05 22.06 33.03
C TYR A 97 -3.44 20.66 32.59
N ALA A 98 -2.54 19.69 32.73
CA ALA A 98 -2.71 18.32 32.23
C ALA A 98 -3.29 17.37 33.28
N GLY A 99 -3.37 17.76 34.57
CA GLY A 99 -3.76 16.85 35.64
C GLY A 99 -5.16 16.27 35.52
N HIS A 100 -6.12 16.97 34.89
CA HIS A 100 -7.44 16.39 34.63
C HIS A 100 -7.44 15.42 33.45
N TRP A 101 -6.67 15.71 32.40
CA TRP A 101 -6.49 14.84 31.23
C TRP A 101 -5.78 13.54 31.60
N LEU A 102 -4.67 13.63 32.34
CA LEU A 102 -3.92 12.48 32.86
C LEU A 102 -4.71 11.57 33.81
N GLY A 103 -5.92 12.01 34.20
CA GLY A 103 -6.61 11.42 35.31
C GLY A 103 -5.69 11.44 36.54
N LEU A 104 -5.38 12.60 37.09
CA LEU A 104 -4.83 12.75 38.45
C LEU A 104 -5.68 13.68 39.30
N LEU A 105 -6.30 14.67 38.66
CA LEU A 105 -7.19 15.66 39.26
C LEU A 105 -8.64 15.46 38.81
N LEU A 106 -9.55 16.01 39.60
CA LEU A 106 -10.94 16.26 39.21
C LEU A 106 -11.03 17.54 38.35
N PRO A 107 -12.16 17.78 37.65
CA PRO A 107 -12.38 19.03 36.92
C PRO A 107 -12.22 20.30 37.77
N ASN A 108 -12.51 20.21 39.07
CA ASN A 108 -12.32 21.30 40.03
C ASN A 108 -10.86 21.46 40.52
N ARG A 109 -9.90 20.76 39.89
CA ARG A 109 -8.46 20.76 40.21
C ARG A 109 -8.11 20.24 41.61
N THR A 110 -8.99 19.43 42.21
CA THR A 110 -8.67 18.72 43.45
C THR A 110 -8.09 17.34 43.14
N ALA A 111 -7.15 16.89 43.97
CA ALA A 111 -6.60 15.55 43.87
C ALA A 111 -7.71 14.50 44.11
N ARG A 112 -7.68 13.41 43.36
CA ARG A 112 -8.69 12.36 43.54
C ARG A 112 -8.48 11.56 44.84
N PRO A 113 -9.58 11.19 45.53
CA PRO A 113 -9.49 10.45 46.78
C PRO A 113 -8.85 9.07 46.59
N LEU A 114 -9.21 8.34 45.52
CA LEU A 114 -8.67 7.00 45.23
C LEU A 114 -7.15 7.03 44.97
N LEU A 115 -6.66 8.08 44.31
CA LEU A 115 -5.22 8.28 44.13
C LEU A 115 -4.49 8.49 45.47
N THR A 116 -5.12 9.23 46.38
CA THR A 116 -4.58 9.48 47.73
C THR A 116 -4.50 8.17 48.54
N GLU A 117 -5.44 7.24 48.33
CA GLU A 117 -5.44 5.91 48.93
C GLU A 117 -4.33 5.02 48.36
N LEU A 118 -4.17 4.98 47.04
CA LEU A 118 -3.10 4.22 46.37
C LEU A 118 -1.70 4.68 46.80
N LEU A 119 -1.50 6.00 46.91
CA LEU A 119 -0.23 6.58 47.34
C LEU A 119 0.03 6.41 48.85
N ARG A 120 -0.94 5.96 49.65
CA ARG A 120 -0.79 5.80 51.10
C ARG A 120 0.26 4.75 51.48
N ALA A 121 0.54 3.80 50.58
CA ALA A 121 1.61 2.83 50.77
C ALA A 121 3.02 3.46 50.81
N ASP A 122 3.18 4.66 50.23
CA ASP A 122 4.43 5.43 50.23
C ASP A 122 4.18 6.86 50.76
N GLU A 123 4.34 7.03 52.07
CA GLU A 123 4.07 8.31 52.74
C GLU A 123 4.92 9.49 52.21
N ALA A 124 6.12 9.21 51.69
CA ALA A 124 6.98 10.25 51.16
C ALA A 124 6.43 10.75 49.81
N ARG A 125 6.04 9.82 48.94
CA ARG A 125 5.41 10.11 47.65
C ARG A 125 4.06 10.80 47.81
N LEU A 126 3.25 10.38 48.80
CA LEU A 126 2.00 11.04 49.15
C LEU A 126 2.22 12.51 49.56
N ARG A 127 3.18 12.77 50.46
CA ARG A 127 3.51 14.14 50.90
C ARG A 127 4.00 15.02 49.76
N TRP A 128 4.84 14.47 48.88
CA TRP A 128 5.31 15.16 47.68
C TRP A 128 4.13 15.53 46.76
N PHE A 129 3.26 14.56 46.46
CA PHE A 129 2.12 14.77 45.57
C PHE A 129 1.11 15.77 46.17
N ALA A 130 0.82 15.68 47.46
CA ALA A 130 -0.05 16.63 48.15
C ALA A 130 0.48 18.07 48.06
N LYS A 131 1.81 18.27 48.18
CA LYS A 131 2.45 19.58 47.99
C LYS A 131 2.38 20.05 46.53
N LEU A 132 2.51 19.12 45.57
CA LEU A 132 2.42 19.41 44.15
C LEU A 132 1.01 19.85 43.75
N ALA A 133 -0.02 19.18 44.28
CA ALA A 133 -1.43 19.44 44.01
C ALA A 133 -2.04 20.63 44.80
N ASP A 134 -1.27 21.31 45.67
CA ASP A 134 -1.76 22.48 46.39
C ASP A 134 -1.68 23.76 45.54
N PHE A 135 -2.78 24.16 44.91
CA PHE A 135 -2.83 25.32 44.02
C PHE A 135 -3.22 26.65 44.70
N ARG A 136 -3.38 26.72 46.03
CA ARG A 136 -3.91 27.92 46.72
C ARG A 136 -3.13 29.22 46.45
N LEU A 137 -1.81 29.12 46.28
CA LEU A 137 -0.90 30.23 46.02
C LEU A 137 -0.18 30.09 44.67
N PHE A 138 -0.70 29.25 43.77
CA PHE A 138 -0.06 29.00 42.47
C PHE A 138 -0.54 30.02 41.43
N LEU A 139 0.40 30.73 40.84
CA LEU A 139 0.15 31.59 39.69
C LEU A 139 0.48 30.81 38.41
N PRO A 140 -0.53 30.41 37.61
CA PRO A 140 -0.28 29.65 36.40
C PRO A 140 0.44 30.51 35.34
N PRO A 141 1.35 29.91 34.54
CA PRO A 141 1.96 30.58 33.41
C PRO A 141 0.94 31.24 32.48
N ARG A 142 1.25 32.40 31.91
CA ARG A 142 0.34 33.07 30.95
C ARG A 142 0.28 32.41 29.58
N HIS A 143 1.27 31.59 29.25
CA HIS A 143 1.32 30.81 28.02
C HIS A 143 1.58 29.36 28.38
N TYR A 144 0.67 28.49 27.95
CA TYR A 144 0.82 27.05 27.99
C TYR A 144 0.63 26.56 26.56
N GLU A 145 1.70 26.06 25.95
CA GLU A 145 1.75 25.65 24.54
C GLU A 145 1.06 24.30 24.26
N GLY A 146 0.14 23.90 25.15
CA GLY A 146 -0.56 22.62 25.07
C GLY A 146 0.33 21.43 25.45
N ILE A 147 -0.08 20.24 25.01
CA ILE A 147 0.75 19.04 25.11
C ILE A 147 1.74 19.11 23.95
N SER A 148 2.86 19.81 24.15
CA SER A 148 3.86 20.03 23.12
C SER A 148 4.87 18.88 23.01
N ALA A 149 5.69 18.89 21.96
CA ALA A 149 6.82 17.97 21.87
C ALA A 149 7.79 18.11 23.05
N ASP A 150 8.05 19.32 23.55
CA ASP A 150 8.90 19.56 24.74
C ASP A 150 8.29 18.96 26.02
N PHE A 151 6.97 19.06 26.18
CA PHE A 151 6.26 18.43 27.29
C PHE A 151 6.48 16.90 27.30
N MET A 152 6.29 16.25 26.15
CA MET A 152 6.50 14.81 26.00
C MET A 152 7.98 14.43 26.09
N ASP A 153 8.88 15.28 25.59
CA ASP A 153 10.32 15.02 25.59
C ASP A 153 10.90 14.99 27.02
N ARG A 154 10.49 15.94 27.86
CA ARG A 154 10.92 16.08 29.26
C ARG A 154 10.31 15.01 30.16
N LEU A 155 9.01 14.78 30.04
CA LEU A 155 8.27 13.89 30.92
C LEU A 155 8.37 12.42 30.49
N GLY A 156 8.61 12.14 29.22
CA GLY A 156 8.84 10.79 28.71
C GLY A 156 10.06 10.11 29.36
N HIS A 157 10.08 8.78 29.31
CA HIS A 157 11.23 8.00 29.77
C HIS A 157 12.46 8.30 28.91
N GLN A 158 13.61 8.51 29.55
CA GLN A 158 14.88 8.77 28.84
C GLN A 158 15.57 7.45 28.53
N LEU A 159 16.08 7.32 27.31
CA LEU A 159 16.74 6.08 26.89
C LEU A 159 18.03 5.86 27.68
N GLU A 160 18.72 6.92 28.08
CA GLU A 160 19.92 6.87 28.91
C GLU A 160 19.67 6.19 30.26
N ASP A 161 18.47 6.37 30.83
CA ASP A 161 18.09 5.78 32.11
C ASP A 161 17.54 4.34 31.92
N MET A 162 16.86 4.08 30.81
CA MET A 162 16.28 2.76 30.50
C MET A 162 17.31 1.75 29.97
N LEU A 163 18.26 2.19 29.15
CA LEU A 163 19.17 1.31 28.41
C LEU A 163 20.37 0.88 29.26
N LEU A 164 20.26 -0.28 29.90
CA LEU A 164 21.30 -0.84 30.76
C LEU A 164 22.47 -1.43 29.97
N SER A 165 22.19 -2.04 28.81
CA SER A 165 23.22 -2.52 27.88
C SER A 165 22.67 -2.63 26.47
N CYS A 166 23.51 -2.39 25.47
CA CYS A 166 23.17 -2.50 24.06
C CYS A 166 24.34 -3.12 23.30
N LYS A 167 24.06 -4.12 22.47
CA LYS A 167 25.01 -4.68 21.52
C LYS A 167 24.37 -4.87 20.15
N TYR A 168 25.11 -4.54 19.10
CA TYR A 168 24.74 -4.86 17.74
C TYR A 168 25.87 -5.63 17.07
N ARG A 169 25.60 -6.87 16.64
CA ARG A 169 26.63 -7.79 16.08
C ARG A 169 27.84 -7.98 17.01
N GLY A 170 27.60 -7.97 18.32
CA GLY A 170 28.63 -8.09 19.36
C GLY A 170 29.35 -6.78 19.72
N GLU A 171 29.22 -5.73 18.89
CA GLU A 171 29.78 -4.41 19.18
C GLU A 171 28.89 -3.63 20.13
N LEU A 172 29.49 -2.85 21.04
CA LEU A 172 28.73 -2.04 22.00
C LEU A 172 28.02 -0.89 21.27
N CYS A 173 26.72 -0.73 21.54
CA CYS A 173 25.93 0.43 21.13
C CYS A 173 25.49 1.25 22.35
N GLY A 174 24.97 2.45 22.12
CA GLY A 174 24.45 3.31 23.18
C GLY A 174 23.24 4.14 22.74
N PRO A 175 22.73 5.02 23.63
CA PRO A 175 21.54 5.81 23.37
C PRO A 175 21.63 6.69 22.11
N HIS A 176 22.83 7.20 21.81
CA HIS A 176 23.11 7.99 20.61
C HIS A 176 22.84 7.27 19.27
N ASN A 177 22.74 5.93 19.26
CA ASN A 177 22.39 5.15 18.06
C ASN A 177 20.88 5.10 17.80
N PHE A 178 20.06 5.65 18.69
CA PHE A 178 18.61 5.69 18.58
C PHE A 178 18.16 7.12 18.27
N SER A 179 17.22 7.28 17.34
CA SER A 179 16.51 8.55 17.15
C SER A 179 15.22 8.58 17.97
N ALA A 180 14.88 9.74 18.53
CA ALA A 180 13.63 9.91 19.26
C ALA A 180 12.47 10.11 18.26
N VAL A 181 11.35 9.44 18.50
CA VAL A 181 10.11 9.59 17.72
C VAL A 181 8.92 9.66 18.67
N PHE A 182 7.93 10.48 18.34
CA PHE A 182 6.71 10.57 19.11
C PHE A 182 5.62 9.70 18.49
N THR A 183 5.03 8.83 19.29
CA THR A 183 3.88 7.99 18.90
C THR A 183 2.71 8.24 19.85
N LYS A 184 1.60 7.50 19.70
CA LYS A 184 0.50 7.54 20.66
C LYS A 184 0.92 7.14 22.08
N TYR A 185 1.99 6.34 22.24
CA TYR A 185 2.58 6.00 23.54
C TYR A 185 3.49 7.09 24.12
N GLY A 186 3.64 8.24 23.44
CA GLY A 186 4.55 9.31 23.85
C GLY A 186 5.95 9.17 23.26
N LYS A 187 6.97 9.43 24.07
CA LYS A 187 8.38 9.43 23.63
C LYS A 187 8.87 8.00 23.42
N CYS A 188 9.22 7.67 22.18
CA CYS A 188 9.75 6.38 21.76
C CYS A 188 11.11 6.53 21.10
N TYR A 189 11.80 5.41 20.89
CA TYR A 189 13.16 5.37 20.35
C TYR A 189 13.27 4.40 19.18
N MET A 190 13.92 4.83 18.11
CA MET A 190 14.10 4.07 16.88
C MET A 190 15.57 3.72 16.70
N PHE A 191 15.90 2.43 16.75
CA PHE A 191 17.20 1.93 16.33
C PHE A 191 17.26 1.83 14.81
N ASN A 192 18.39 2.27 14.22
CA ASN A 192 18.65 2.12 12.78
C ASN A 192 17.56 2.75 11.88
N SER A 193 17.13 3.97 12.23
CA SER A 193 16.13 4.75 11.49
C SER A 193 16.58 5.10 10.06
N GLY A 194 17.89 5.22 9.82
CA GLY A 194 18.42 5.67 8.53
C GLY A 194 18.26 7.17 8.28
N GLU A 195 17.83 7.92 9.31
CA GLU A 195 17.70 9.37 9.28
C GLU A 195 19.05 10.05 9.56
N GLU A 196 19.13 11.37 9.32
CA GLU A 196 20.33 12.20 9.55
C GLU A 196 21.58 11.81 8.73
N GLY A 197 21.40 11.12 7.59
CA GLY A 197 22.52 10.71 6.72
C GLY A 197 23.37 9.57 7.27
N ARG A 198 22.90 8.87 8.32
CA ARG A 198 23.59 7.69 8.87
C ARG A 198 23.42 6.49 7.94
N PRO A 199 24.49 5.73 7.65
CA PRO A 199 24.38 4.54 6.81
C PRO A 199 23.54 3.47 7.50
N LEU A 200 22.72 2.76 6.72
CA LEU A 200 21.92 1.65 7.22
C LEU A 200 22.82 0.52 7.71
N LEU A 201 22.54 0.02 8.91
CA LEU A 201 23.24 -1.12 9.47
C LEU A 201 22.84 -2.39 8.72
N THR A 202 23.82 -3.25 8.43
CA THR A 202 23.60 -4.52 7.72
C THR A 202 24.10 -5.70 8.54
N THR A 203 23.42 -6.83 8.43
CA THR A 203 23.89 -8.12 8.96
C THR A 203 24.49 -9.00 7.86
N VAL A 204 25.44 -9.84 8.24
CA VAL A 204 26.16 -10.78 7.37
C VAL A 204 26.06 -12.23 7.83
N LYS A 205 25.40 -12.49 8.96
CA LYS A 205 25.16 -13.82 9.52
C LYS A 205 23.84 -13.83 10.28
N GLY A 206 23.13 -14.97 10.24
CA GLY A 206 21.95 -15.19 11.08
C GLY A 206 22.33 -15.53 12.53
N GLY A 207 21.32 -15.62 13.39
CA GLY A 207 21.45 -16.01 14.79
C GLY A 207 21.61 -14.85 15.78
N THR A 208 21.36 -15.15 17.06
CA THR A 208 21.23 -14.18 18.17
C THR A 208 22.41 -13.22 18.30
N GLY A 209 23.65 -13.72 18.19
CA GLY A 209 24.86 -12.89 18.33
C GLY A 209 25.13 -11.91 17.17
N ASN A 210 24.38 -12.00 16.07
CA ASN A 210 24.54 -11.15 14.88
C ASN A 210 23.40 -10.13 14.72
N GLY A 211 22.55 -10.00 15.75
CA GLY A 211 21.43 -9.07 15.80
C GLY A 211 21.65 -7.90 16.76
N LEU A 212 20.54 -7.31 17.18
CA LEU A 212 20.44 -6.33 18.25
C LEU A 212 20.08 -7.04 19.56
N GLU A 213 20.91 -6.89 20.58
CA GLU A 213 20.69 -7.35 21.97
C GLU A 213 20.61 -6.10 22.86
N ILE A 214 19.46 -5.86 23.48
CA ILE A 214 19.28 -4.76 24.44
C ILE A 214 18.75 -5.26 25.78
N MET A 215 19.27 -4.68 26.86
CA MET A 215 18.78 -4.87 28.22
C MET A 215 18.18 -3.56 28.68
N LEU A 216 16.88 -3.57 29.00
CA LEU A 216 16.11 -2.38 29.36
C LEU A 216 15.61 -2.49 30.80
N ASP A 217 15.57 -1.35 31.48
CA ASP A 217 14.82 -1.10 32.72
C ASP A 217 13.56 -0.30 32.37
N ILE A 218 12.38 -0.86 32.63
CA ILE A 218 11.11 -0.18 32.32
C ILE A 218 10.69 0.84 33.38
N GLN A 219 11.32 0.85 34.56
CA GLN A 219 11.07 1.84 35.63
C GLN A 219 9.61 1.92 36.09
N GLN A 220 9.01 0.80 36.50
CA GLN A 220 7.63 0.77 37.02
C GLN A 220 7.42 1.69 38.23
N ASP A 221 8.49 2.03 38.97
CA ASP A 221 8.44 2.97 40.08
C ASP A 221 8.11 4.41 39.66
N GLU A 222 8.30 4.75 38.39
CA GLU A 222 7.98 6.05 37.79
C GLU A 222 6.65 6.05 37.00
N TYR A 223 5.91 4.94 36.98
CA TYR A 223 4.66 4.86 36.24
C TYR A 223 3.56 5.76 36.83
N LEU A 224 2.66 6.22 35.96
CA LEU A 224 1.47 6.95 36.39
C LEU A 224 0.55 6.01 37.20
N PRO A 225 0.08 6.43 38.39
CA PRO A 225 -0.85 5.65 39.18
C PRO A 225 -2.25 5.65 38.52
N ILE A 226 -2.72 4.46 38.14
CA ILE A 226 -4.02 4.28 37.45
C ILE A 226 -5.13 4.11 38.48
N TRP A 227 -6.19 4.91 38.39
CA TRP A 227 -7.34 4.84 39.30
C TRP A 227 -8.70 4.91 38.58
N GLY A 228 -8.71 4.94 37.25
CA GLY A 228 -9.93 4.87 36.44
C GLY A 228 -9.60 4.48 35.00
N GLU A 229 -10.60 3.97 34.28
CA GLU A 229 -10.48 3.69 32.85
C GLU A 229 -10.49 5.01 32.07
N THR A 230 -9.34 5.36 31.50
CA THR A 230 -9.24 6.34 30.40
C THR A 230 -8.68 5.61 29.19
N GLU A 231 -8.95 6.09 27.97
CA GLU A 231 -8.44 5.46 26.74
C GLU A 231 -6.90 5.43 26.68
N GLU A 232 -6.21 6.24 27.48
CA GLU A 232 -4.75 6.35 27.51
C GLU A 232 -4.08 5.63 28.68
N THR A 233 -4.83 5.17 29.70
CA THR A 233 -4.26 4.42 30.82
C THR A 233 -4.06 2.95 30.45
N THR A 234 -2.80 2.54 30.31
CA THR A 234 -2.42 1.15 30.02
C THR A 234 -2.22 0.37 31.32
N PHE A 235 -2.99 -0.69 31.53
CA PHE A 235 -2.79 -1.61 32.68
C PHE A 235 -1.56 -2.51 32.51
N GLU A 236 -0.89 -2.44 31.37
CA GLU A 236 0.22 -3.31 30.97
C GLU A 236 1.56 -2.71 31.39
N ALA A 237 2.41 -3.48 32.08
CA ALA A 237 3.81 -3.13 32.30
C ALA A 237 4.72 -3.82 31.28
N GLY A 238 5.63 -3.06 30.67
CA GLY A 238 6.54 -3.56 29.65
C GLY A 238 6.83 -2.52 28.57
N VAL A 239 7.29 -3.00 27.43
CA VAL A 239 7.55 -2.16 26.24
C VAL A 239 6.81 -2.72 25.03
N LYS A 240 6.34 -1.82 24.16
CA LYS A 240 5.83 -2.17 22.83
C LYS A 240 6.93 -1.96 21.80
N VAL A 241 7.10 -2.92 20.92
CA VAL A 241 8.15 -2.93 19.90
C VAL A 241 7.55 -3.14 18.53
N GLN A 242 7.99 -2.36 17.55
CA GLN A 242 7.64 -2.54 16.15
C GLN A 242 8.92 -2.69 15.31
N ILE A 243 8.92 -3.70 14.45
CA ILE A 243 9.98 -3.93 13.46
C ILE A 243 9.41 -3.56 12.11
N HIS A 244 10.04 -2.61 11.42
CA HIS A 244 9.53 -2.08 10.15
C HIS A 244 10.66 -1.63 9.21
N SER A 245 10.30 -1.32 7.98
CA SER A 245 11.21 -0.70 7.01
C SER A 245 11.54 0.73 7.44
N GLN A 246 12.75 1.21 7.15
CA GLN A 246 13.15 2.59 7.40
C GLN A 246 12.29 3.62 6.65
N SER A 247 11.72 3.22 5.52
CA SER A 247 10.83 4.07 4.72
C SER A 247 9.42 4.19 5.30
N GLU A 248 9.08 3.42 6.32
CA GLU A 248 7.74 3.36 6.92
C GLU A 248 7.76 4.01 8.31
N PRO A 249 6.89 5.00 8.59
CA PRO A 249 6.81 5.58 9.93
C PRO A 249 6.24 4.57 10.94
N PRO A 250 6.67 4.65 12.22
CA PRO A 250 6.19 3.75 13.25
C PRO A 250 4.73 4.00 13.61
N PHE A 251 3.97 2.91 13.76
CA PHE A 251 2.57 2.88 14.16
C PHE A 251 2.36 1.81 15.23
N VAL A 252 3.05 2.03 16.37
CA VAL A 252 3.28 1.03 17.42
C VAL A 252 1.99 0.62 18.12
N GLN A 253 1.00 1.50 18.20
CA GLN A 253 -0.30 1.25 18.85
C GLN A 253 -1.09 0.08 18.24
N GLU A 254 -0.93 -0.18 16.94
CA GLU A 254 -1.65 -1.27 16.27
C GLU A 254 -0.71 -2.38 15.76
N LEU A 255 0.49 -2.02 15.30
CA LEU A 255 1.42 -2.96 14.67
C LEU A 255 2.53 -3.45 15.62
N GLY A 256 2.63 -2.87 16.82
CA GLY A 256 3.61 -3.24 17.83
C GLY A 256 3.26 -4.53 18.57
N PHE A 257 4.28 -5.32 18.92
CA PHE A 257 4.15 -6.46 19.83
C PHE A 257 4.66 -6.10 21.22
N GLY A 258 4.08 -6.69 22.27
CA GLY A 258 4.50 -6.46 23.65
C GLY A 258 5.68 -7.33 24.07
N VAL A 259 6.58 -6.76 24.87
CA VAL A 259 7.70 -7.46 25.51
C VAL A 259 7.60 -7.25 27.02
N ALA A 260 7.54 -8.36 27.75
CA ALA A 260 7.30 -8.35 29.19
C ALA A 260 8.61 -8.24 30.00
N PRO A 261 8.59 -7.57 31.17
CA PRO A 261 9.68 -7.62 32.13
C PRO A 261 9.85 -9.01 32.76
N GLY A 262 11.06 -9.31 33.23
CA GLY A 262 11.42 -10.60 33.81
C GLY A 262 11.70 -11.71 32.78
N PHE A 263 11.73 -11.35 31.48
CA PHE A 263 12.03 -12.27 30.39
C PHE A 263 13.10 -11.72 29.46
N GLN A 264 13.85 -12.66 28.88
CA GLN A 264 14.65 -12.44 27.68
C GLN A 264 13.84 -12.95 26.50
N THR A 265 13.45 -12.05 25.61
CA THR A 265 12.63 -12.34 24.44
C THR A 265 13.50 -12.37 23.19
N PHE A 266 13.50 -13.52 22.52
CA PHE A 266 14.14 -13.73 21.24
C PHE A 266 13.12 -13.52 20.13
N VAL A 267 13.45 -12.64 19.20
CA VAL A 267 12.65 -12.31 18.02
C VAL A 267 13.46 -12.69 16.79
N ALA A 268 13.19 -13.90 16.29
CA ALA A 268 13.75 -14.35 15.02
C ALA A 268 12.95 -13.70 13.89
N THR A 269 13.65 -13.03 12.97
CA THR A 269 13.03 -12.27 11.88
C THR A 269 13.43 -12.79 10.51
N GLN A 270 12.52 -12.63 9.55
CA GLN A 270 12.75 -12.96 8.15
C GLN A 270 12.23 -11.83 7.26
N GLU A 271 13.07 -11.32 6.35
CA GLU A 271 12.68 -10.27 5.40
C GLU A 271 11.81 -10.87 4.28
N GLN A 272 10.65 -10.26 4.03
CA GLN A 272 9.76 -10.57 2.94
C GLN A 272 9.59 -9.34 2.04
N ARG A 273 9.80 -9.52 0.74
CA ARG A 273 9.57 -8.49 -0.28
C ARG A 273 8.33 -8.84 -1.08
N LEU A 274 7.30 -8.02 -0.95
CA LEU A 274 6.02 -8.25 -1.61
C LEU A 274 5.88 -7.29 -2.79
N THR A 275 5.52 -7.84 -3.96
CA THR A 275 5.22 -7.07 -5.17
C THR A 275 3.80 -7.38 -5.64
N TYR A 276 2.93 -6.38 -5.63
CA TYR A 276 1.53 -6.46 -6.04
C TYR A 276 1.33 -5.88 -7.45
N LEU A 277 0.26 -6.29 -8.11
CA LEU A 277 -0.12 -5.74 -9.42
C LEU A 277 -1.10 -4.56 -9.28
N PRO A 278 -0.96 -3.52 -10.12
CA PRO A 278 -1.90 -2.41 -10.13
C PRO A 278 -3.22 -2.81 -10.81
N PRO A 279 -4.28 -1.98 -10.65
CA PRO A 279 -5.52 -2.13 -11.40
C PRO A 279 -5.25 -2.18 -12.92
N PRO A 280 -5.95 -3.04 -13.70
CA PRO A 280 -7.09 -3.90 -13.33
C PRO A 280 -6.74 -5.30 -12.77
N TRP A 281 -5.46 -5.69 -12.65
CA TRP A 281 -5.07 -7.03 -12.18
C TRP A 281 -5.06 -7.17 -10.65
N GLY A 282 -4.94 -6.05 -9.94
CA GLY A 282 -4.97 -5.98 -8.48
C GLY A 282 -5.37 -4.57 -8.04
N GLU A 283 -5.16 -4.24 -6.77
CA GLU A 283 -5.64 -2.98 -6.17
C GLU A 283 -4.53 -2.07 -5.64
N CYS A 284 -3.26 -2.36 -5.96
CA CYS A 284 -2.15 -1.60 -5.39
C CYS A 284 -2.03 -0.18 -5.95
N ARG A 285 -1.47 0.72 -5.14
CA ARG A 285 -1.12 2.09 -5.51
C ARG A 285 0.35 2.18 -5.94
N SER A 286 0.61 2.84 -7.08
CA SER A 286 1.98 3.10 -7.55
C SER A 286 2.63 4.25 -6.76
N PRO A 287 3.96 4.21 -6.54
CA PRO A 287 4.66 5.14 -5.67
C PRO A 287 4.93 6.53 -6.28
N GLU A 288 4.34 6.88 -7.42
CA GLU A 288 4.73 8.07 -8.21
C GLU A 288 4.35 9.42 -7.58
N LEU A 289 3.54 9.44 -6.50
CA LEU A 289 3.21 10.65 -5.76
C LEU A 289 3.33 10.41 -4.25
N GLY A 290 4.31 11.07 -3.62
CA GLY A 290 4.46 11.14 -2.16
C GLY A 290 3.25 11.79 -1.48
N LEU A 291 3.15 11.63 -0.17
CA LEU A 291 2.12 12.29 0.65
C LEU A 291 2.57 13.71 1.01
N ALA A 292 1.68 14.53 1.56
CA ALA A 292 2.01 15.91 1.94
C ALA A 292 3.13 15.96 2.99
N PHE A 293 3.12 15.02 3.94
CA PHE A 293 4.08 14.97 5.05
C PHE A 293 5.17 13.90 4.92
N PHE A 294 5.02 12.93 4.01
CA PHE A 294 5.95 11.79 3.90
C PHE A 294 6.47 11.61 2.47
N PRO A 295 7.79 11.44 2.28
CA PRO A 295 8.39 11.31 0.95
C PRO A 295 8.05 9.98 0.27
N VAL A 296 7.87 8.91 1.05
CA VAL A 296 7.55 7.57 0.56
C VAL A 296 6.15 7.18 1.03
N TYR A 297 5.34 6.69 0.09
CA TYR A 297 4.02 6.17 0.41
C TYR A 297 4.12 4.81 1.11
N SER A 298 3.57 4.72 2.31
CA SER A 298 3.26 3.47 3.00
C SER A 298 1.81 3.51 3.49
N VAL A 299 1.29 2.35 3.90
CA VAL A 299 -0.07 2.29 4.47
C VAL A 299 -0.14 3.09 5.78
N THR A 300 0.89 2.99 6.63
CA THR A 300 0.96 3.75 7.89
C THR A 300 1.10 5.25 7.65
N ALA A 301 1.93 5.68 6.70
CA ALA A 301 2.08 7.09 6.34
C ALA A 301 0.76 7.68 5.83
N CYS A 302 0.03 6.93 4.99
CA CYS A 302 -1.29 7.34 4.52
C CYS A 302 -2.30 7.49 5.66
N ARG A 303 -2.30 6.58 6.63
CA ARG A 303 -3.20 6.66 7.78
C ARG A 303 -2.88 7.84 8.68
N ILE A 304 -1.61 8.04 9.03
CA ILE A 304 -1.17 9.18 9.85
C ILE A 304 -1.52 10.50 9.15
N ASP A 305 -1.29 10.60 7.84
CA ASP A 305 -1.66 11.78 7.04
C ASP A 305 -3.18 12.03 7.07
N CYS A 306 -4.00 10.98 6.92
CA CYS A 306 -5.46 11.09 6.97
C CYS A 306 -5.98 11.49 8.36
N GLU A 307 -5.50 10.84 9.42
CA GLU A 307 -5.84 11.15 10.82
C GLU A 307 -5.43 12.59 11.17
N THR A 308 -4.24 13.01 10.75
CA THR A 308 -3.75 14.38 10.95
C THR A 308 -4.65 15.40 10.26
N ARG A 309 -4.97 15.19 8.98
CA ARG A 309 -5.82 16.10 8.22
C ARG A 309 -7.22 16.19 8.83
N TYR A 310 -7.79 15.07 9.25
CA TYR A 310 -9.12 15.04 9.89
C TYR A 310 -9.15 15.83 11.20
N ILE A 311 -8.13 15.67 12.04
CA ILE A 311 -8.04 16.38 13.33
C ILE A 311 -7.75 17.86 13.15
N VAL A 312 -6.91 18.23 12.19
CA VAL A 312 -6.66 19.64 11.86
C VAL A 312 -7.93 20.30 11.30
N GLU A 313 -8.67 19.62 10.42
CA GLU A 313 -9.93 20.14 9.84
C GLU A 313 -11.04 20.32 10.92
N ASN A 314 -11.16 19.40 11.88
CA ASN A 314 -12.25 19.41 12.86
C ASN A 314 -11.91 20.13 14.18
N CYS A 315 -10.66 20.04 14.65
CA CYS A 315 -10.23 20.55 15.96
C CYS A 315 -9.24 21.72 15.86
N ASN A 316 -8.77 22.10 14.65
CA ASN A 316 -7.78 23.18 14.42
C ASN A 316 -6.47 23.03 15.22
N CYS A 317 -6.13 21.81 15.62
CA CYS A 317 -4.91 21.48 16.34
C CYS A 317 -4.40 20.12 15.86
N ARG A 318 -3.21 19.71 16.30
CA ARG A 318 -2.67 18.36 16.06
C ARG A 318 -2.15 17.73 17.34
N MET A 319 -2.15 16.40 17.38
CA MET A 319 -1.52 15.64 18.46
C MET A 319 0.00 15.61 18.29
N VAL A 320 0.74 15.23 19.35
CA VAL A 320 2.21 15.29 19.33
C VAL A 320 2.86 14.38 18.29
N HIS A 321 2.28 13.21 18.05
CA HIS A 321 2.77 12.23 17.08
C HIS A 321 2.37 12.55 15.63
N MET A 322 1.51 13.56 15.42
CA MET A 322 1.03 13.94 14.10
C MET A 322 2.01 14.93 13.45
N PRO A 323 2.39 14.73 12.17
CA PRO A 323 3.25 15.66 11.45
C PRO A 323 2.53 16.99 11.12
N GLY A 324 3.28 17.96 10.59
CA GLY A 324 2.77 19.25 10.11
C GLY A 324 2.96 20.42 11.08
N ASP A 325 2.56 21.61 10.62
CA ASP A 325 2.85 22.89 11.29
C ASP A 325 1.68 23.43 12.12
N ALA A 326 0.57 22.68 12.21
CA ALA A 326 -0.56 23.05 13.06
C ALA A 326 -0.14 23.13 14.55
N PRO A 327 -0.79 23.97 15.37
CA PRO A 327 -0.47 24.07 16.79
C PRO A 327 -0.83 22.77 17.52
N PHE A 328 -0.08 22.46 18.59
CA PHE A 328 -0.39 21.31 19.43
C PHE A 328 -1.71 21.51 20.18
N CYS A 329 -2.49 20.43 20.32
CA CYS A 329 -3.74 20.47 21.07
C CYS A 329 -3.49 20.73 22.57
N THR A 330 -4.37 21.52 23.19
CA THR A 330 -4.40 21.66 24.65
C THR A 330 -5.00 20.40 25.30
N PRO A 331 -4.74 20.12 26.60
CA PRO A 331 -5.33 18.99 27.30
C PRO A 331 -6.87 18.96 27.27
N GLU A 332 -7.51 20.14 27.23
CA GLU A 332 -8.96 20.28 27.08
C GLU A 332 -9.40 19.89 25.66
N GLN A 333 -8.76 20.45 24.62
CA GLN A 333 -9.03 20.07 23.22
C GLN A 333 -8.79 18.58 22.95
N TYR A 334 -7.78 18.01 23.61
CA TYR A 334 -7.43 16.61 23.47
C TYR A 334 -8.59 15.71 23.90
N LYS A 335 -9.12 15.96 25.11
CA LYS A 335 -10.23 15.20 25.70
C LYS A 335 -11.60 15.52 25.10
N GLU A 336 -11.86 16.78 24.77
CA GLU A 336 -13.19 17.22 24.31
C GLU A 336 -13.38 17.10 22.79
N CYS A 337 -12.30 17.15 22.00
CA CYS A 337 -12.38 17.13 20.53
C CYS A 337 -11.56 16.00 19.92
N ALA A 338 -10.24 15.96 20.17
CA ALA A 338 -9.34 15.13 19.38
C ALA A 338 -9.55 13.62 19.60
N GLU A 339 -9.70 13.17 20.84
CA GLU A 339 -10.03 11.78 21.18
C GLU A 339 -11.40 11.34 20.60
N PRO A 340 -12.52 12.04 20.88
CA PRO A 340 -13.81 11.72 20.26
C PRO A 340 -13.81 11.76 18.73
N ALA A 341 -13.05 12.69 18.12
CA ALA A 341 -12.96 12.78 16.68
C ALA A 341 -12.25 11.56 16.09
N LEU A 342 -11.15 11.09 16.70
CA LEU A 342 -10.47 9.87 16.26
C LEU A 342 -11.33 8.61 16.45
N SER A 343 -12.09 8.51 17.56
CA SER A 343 -12.99 7.37 17.76
C SER A 343 -14.13 7.37 16.75
N LEU A 344 -14.72 8.54 16.45
CA LEU A 344 -15.72 8.70 15.38
C LEU A 344 -15.15 8.37 14.00
N LEU A 345 -13.89 8.73 13.74
CA LEU A 345 -13.21 8.38 12.50
C LEU A 345 -13.05 6.87 12.38
N ALA A 346 -12.60 6.20 13.44
CA ALA A 346 -12.46 4.75 13.47
C ALA A 346 -13.80 4.00 13.25
N GLU A 347 -14.90 4.54 13.77
CA GLU A 347 -16.25 3.98 13.53
C GLU A 347 -16.76 4.24 12.10
N LYS A 348 -16.43 5.40 11.51
CA LYS A 348 -16.86 5.81 10.16
C LYS A 348 -15.88 5.44 9.04
N ASP A 349 -14.77 4.79 9.37
CA ASP A 349 -13.56 4.73 8.55
C ASP A 349 -13.76 4.11 7.16
N SER A 350 -14.84 3.34 6.98
CA SER A 350 -15.15 2.66 5.71
C SER A 350 -15.12 3.55 4.46
N ASN A 351 -15.31 4.89 4.57
CA ASN A 351 -15.34 5.79 3.42
C ASN A 351 -14.34 6.97 3.45
N TYR A 352 -13.76 7.34 4.60
CA TYR A 352 -12.95 8.58 4.69
C TYR A 352 -11.45 8.35 4.49
N CYS A 353 -10.83 7.36 5.17
CA CYS A 353 -9.40 7.04 5.02
C CYS A 353 -9.17 5.77 4.20
N ILE A 354 -9.32 5.84 2.88
CA ILE A 354 -9.02 4.71 1.98
C ILE A 354 -7.52 4.64 1.67
N CYS A 355 -6.78 3.91 2.52
CA CYS A 355 -5.35 3.67 2.32
C CYS A 355 -5.08 2.32 1.64
N ARG A 356 -4.78 2.37 0.33
CA ARG A 356 -4.44 1.17 -0.47
C ARG A 356 -3.03 0.70 -0.20
N THR A 357 -2.76 -0.59 -0.39
CA THR A 357 -1.41 -1.13 -0.26
C THR A 357 -0.50 -0.63 -1.40
N PRO A 358 0.77 -0.28 -1.12
CA PRO A 358 1.73 0.03 -2.17
C PRO A 358 2.02 -1.22 -3.01
N CYS A 359 2.39 -1.02 -4.28
CA CYS A 359 2.76 -2.13 -5.14
C CYS A 359 4.07 -2.81 -4.70
N ASN A 360 4.97 -2.08 -4.04
CA ASN A 360 6.21 -2.63 -3.48
C ASN A 360 6.24 -2.36 -1.98
N LEU A 361 6.42 -3.41 -1.18
CA LEU A 361 6.65 -3.26 0.27
C LEU A 361 7.61 -4.34 0.77
N THR A 362 8.29 -3.99 1.85
CA THR A 362 9.09 -4.93 2.63
C THR A 362 8.41 -5.14 3.97
N ARG A 363 8.20 -6.41 4.33
CA ARG A 363 7.60 -6.84 5.59
C ARG A 363 8.61 -7.72 6.33
N TYR A 364 8.60 -7.67 7.65
CA TYR A 364 9.38 -8.56 8.49
C TYR A 364 8.45 -9.54 9.21
N ASN A 365 8.56 -10.82 8.87
CA ASN A 365 7.96 -11.87 9.67
C ASN A 365 8.77 -12.05 10.95
N LYS A 366 8.08 -12.39 12.04
CA LYS A 366 8.68 -12.51 13.36
C LYS A 366 8.17 -13.75 14.08
N GLU A 367 9.08 -14.50 14.67
CA GLU A 367 8.80 -15.59 15.58
C GLU A 367 9.35 -15.24 16.96
N LEU A 368 8.50 -15.32 17.98
CA LEU A 368 8.83 -14.92 19.34
C LEU A 368 9.04 -16.16 20.20
N SER A 369 10.13 -16.17 20.96
CA SER A 369 10.35 -17.13 22.05
C SER A 369 10.90 -16.39 23.27
N MET A 370 10.71 -16.94 24.46
CA MET A 370 11.05 -16.26 25.71
C MET A 370 11.61 -17.20 26.75
N VAL A 371 12.58 -16.71 27.51
CA VAL A 371 13.16 -17.40 28.67
C VAL A 371 13.18 -16.47 29.87
N LYS A 372 13.12 -17.02 31.08
CA LYS A 372 13.10 -16.22 32.31
C LYS A 372 14.46 -15.59 32.61
N ILE A 373 14.45 -14.32 33.00
CA ILE A 373 15.62 -13.60 33.54
C ILE A 373 15.20 -12.86 34.83
N PRO A 374 16.03 -12.85 35.88
CA PRO A 374 17.31 -13.55 36.04
C PRO A 374 17.19 -15.02 36.45
N SER A 375 18.30 -15.75 36.31
CA SER A 375 18.49 -17.04 36.96
C SER A 375 18.80 -16.83 38.45
N LYS A 376 18.63 -17.86 39.28
CA LYS A 376 18.89 -17.78 40.74
C LYS A 376 20.30 -17.30 41.08
N THR A 377 21.29 -17.61 40.24
CA THR A 377 22.68 -17.20 40.46
C THR A 377 22.95 -15.80 39.91
N SER A 378 22.38 -15.45 38.75
CA SER A 378 22.58 -14.14 38.14
C SER A 378 21.80 -13.01 38.84
N ALA A 379 20.73 -13.34 39.58
CA ALA A 379 19.96 -12.40 40.38
C ALA A 379 20.85 -11.55 41.30
N LYS A 380 21.65 -12.22 42.16
CA LYS A 380 22.57 -11.56 43.10
C LYS A 380 23.64 -10.70 42.43
N TYR A 381 24.05 -11.08 41.22
CA TYR A 381 25.02 -10.30 40.45
C TYR A 381 24.38 -9.00 39.93
N LEU A 382 23.18 -9.08 39.36
CA LEU A 382 22.45 -7.91 38.84
C LEU A 382 22.05 -6.95 39.97
N GLU A 383 21.66 -7.47 41.13
CA GLU A 383 21.40 -6.65 42.31
C GLU A 383 22.59 -5.76 42.66
N LYS A 384 23.80 -6.36 42.73
CA LYS A 384 25.03 -5.63 43.06
C LYS A 384 25.46 -4.69 41.93
N LYS A 385 25.29 -5.11 40.67
CA LYS A 385 25.69 -4.32 39.50
C LYS A 385 24.85 -3.05 39.36
N PHE A 386 23.55 -3.15 39.57
CA PHE A 386 22.60 -2.03 39.38
C PHE A 386 22.14 -1.39 40.69
N ASN A 387 22.57 -1.90 41.84
CA ASN A 387 22.17 -1.44 43.18
C ASN A 387 20.64 -1.41 43.37
N LYS A 388 19.96 -2.48 42.94
CA LYS A 388 18.50 -2.68 43.02
C LYS A 388 18.18 -4.02 43.68
N SER A 389 16.98 -4.17 44.24
CA SER A 389 16.55 -5.41 44.89
C SER A 389 16.22 -6.52 43.88
N GLU A 390 16.30 -7.79 44.28
CA GLU A 390 15.96 -8.94 43.44
C GLU A 390 14.56 -8.80 42.83
N LYS A 391 13.60 -8.35 43.65
CA LYS A 391 12.23 -8.10 43.24
C LYS A 391 12.17 -7.06 42.12
N TYR A 392 12.86 -5.94 42.29
CA TYR A 392 12.94 -4.89 41.27
C TYR A 392 13.51 -5.43 39.96
N ILE A 393 14.59 -6.22 40.02
CA ILE A 393 15.21 -6.82 38.84
C ILE A 393 14.21 -7.71 38.10
N SER A 394 13.48 -8.57 38.81
CA SER A 394 12.50 -9.48 38.18
C SER A 394 11.28 -8.77 37.60
N GLU A 395 10.91 -7.61 38.14
CA GLU A 395 9.72 -6.86 37.74
C GLU A 395 10.03 -5.76 36.71
N ASN A 396 11.27 -5.28 36.60
CA ASN A 396 11.60 -4.13 35.74
C ASN A 396 12.59 -4.43 34.61
N ILE A 397 13.47 -5.43 34.76
CA ILE A 397 14.47 -5.72 33.73
C ILE A 397 13.88 -6.65 32.68
N LEU A 398 14.08 -6.29 31.41
CA LEU A 398 13.86 -7.18 30.27
C LEU A 398 15.08 -7.20 29.36
N VAL A 399 15.21 -8.28 28.60
CA VAL A 399 16.21 -8.39 27.54
C VAL A 399 15.48 -8.69 26.24
N LEU A 400 15.84 -7.98 25.17
CA LEU A 400 15.26 -8.15 23.85
C LEU A 400 16.36 -8.42 22.84
N ASP A 401 16.24 -9.55 22.16
CA ASP A 401 17.15 -10.00 21.10
C ASP A 401 16.41 -10.06 19.78
N ILE A 402 16.78 -9.20 18.83
CA ILE A 402 16.20 -9.18 17.47
C ILE A 402 17.29 -9.55 16.47
N PHE A 403 17.08 -10.64 15.73
CA PHE A 403 18.06 -11.16 14.77
C PHE A 403 17.37 -11.79 13.57
N PHE A 404 18.12 -12.00 12.49
CA PHE A 404 17.64 -12.78 11.35
C PHE A 404 17.85 -14.28 11.59
N GLU A 405 16.85 -15.10 11.29
CA GLU A 405 16.97 -16.56 11.40
C GLU A 405 18.06 -17.09 10.45
N ALA A 406 17.96 -16.71 9.18
CA ALA A 406 18.93 -16.99 8.13
C ALA A 406 19.11 -15.76 7.23
N LEU A 407 20.19 -15.73 6.43
CA LEU A 407 20.43 -14.67 5.45
C LEU A 407 19.72 -14.93 4.13
N ASN A 408 18.43 -15.21 4.21
CA ASN A 408 17.57 -15.32 3.06
C ASN A 408 16.43 -14.31 3.18
N TYR A 409 15.90 -13.91 2.04
CA TYR A 409 14.67 -13.15 1.97
C TYR A 409 13.68 -13.89 1.08
N GLU A 410 12.41 -13.75 1.39
CA GLU A 410 11.33 -14.30 0.58
C GLU A 410 10.77 -13.23 -0.33
N THR A 411 10.77 -13.48 -1.64
CA THR A 411 10.09 -12.63 -2.62
C THR A 411 8.73 -13.24 -2.93
N ILE A 412 7.65 -12.48 -2.68
CA ILE A 412 6.27 -12.86 -2.99
C ILE A 412 5.75 -11.89 -4.05
N GLU A 413 5.70 -12.34 -5.30
CA GLU A 413 5.34 -11.49 -6.43
C GLU A 413 4.04 -11.95 -7.09
N GLN A 414 3.11 -11.02 -7.30
CA GLN A 414 1.96 -11.24 -8.17
C GLN A 414 2.38 -11.06 -9.63
N LYS A 415 2.15 -12.08 -10.46
CA LYS A 415 2.39 -12.06 -11.90
C LYS A 415 1.09 -12.25 -12.66
N LYS A 416 1.01 -11.64 -13.84
CA LYS A 416 -0.11 -11.82 -14.76
C LYS A 416 -0.14 -13.28 -15.18
N ALA A 417 -1.25 -13.97 -14.95
CA ALA A 417 -1.38 -15.38 -15.31
C ALA A 417 -1.60 -15.54 -16.82
N TYR A 418 -2.22 -14.55 -17.45
CA TYR A 418 -2.51 -14.57 -18.87
C TYR A 418 -2.19 -13.23 -19.53
N GLU A 419 -1.20 -13.26 -20.42
CA GLU A 419 -0.75 -12.08 -21.17
C GLU A 419 -1.35 -12.05 -22.58
N VAL A 420 -1.27 -10.89 -23.24
CA VAL A 420 -1.76 -10.71 -24.62
C VAL A 420 -1.07 -11.68 -25.58
N ALA A 421 0.21 -11.98 -25.36
CA ALA A 421 0.95 -12.95 -26.16
C ALA A 421 0.37 -14.36 -26.05
N ALA A 422 -0.04 -14.78 -24.85
CA ALA A 422 -0.68 -16.07 -24.63
C ALA A 422 -2.07 -16.14 -25.27
N LEU A 423 -2.87 -15.05 -25.17
CA LEU A 423 -4.16 -14.93 -25.85
C LEU A 423 -4.05 -15.11 -27.37
N LEU A 424 -3.12 -14.39 -27.99
CA LEU A 424 -2.88 -14.48 -29.43
C LEU A 424 -2.36 -15.87 -29.83
N GLY A 425 -1.53 -16.49 -28.99
CA GLY A 425 -1.06 -17.85 -29.18
C GLY A 425 -2.19 -18.88 -29.17
N ASP A 426 -3.09 -18.81 -28.17
CA ASP A 426 -4.21 -19.74 -28.03
C ASP A 426 -5.24 -19.57 -29.15
N ILE A 427 -5.65 -18.32 -29.46
CA ILE A 427 -6.59 -18.04 -30.56
C ILE A 427 -5.98 -18.43 -31.90
N GLY A 428 -4.72 -18.05 -32.13
CA GLY A 428 -4.00 -18.36 -33.36
C GLY A 428 -3.81 -19.86 -33.56
N GLY A 429 -3.45 -20.59 -32.51
CA GLY A 429 -3.31 -22.05 -32.51
C GLY A 429 -4.61 -22.76 -32.86
N GLN A 430 -5.72 -22.38 -32.23
CA GLN A 430 -7.04 -22.97 -32.52
C GLN A 430 -7.56 -22.60 -33.91
N MET A 431 -7.34 -21.36 -34.35
CA MET A 431 -7.71 -20.92 -35.71
C MET A 431 -6.94 -21.74 -36.78
N GLY A 432 -5.66 -22.00 -36.52
CA GLY A 432 -4.83 -22.88 -37.36
C GLY A 432 -5.30 -24.34 -37.32
N LEU A 433 -5.73 -24.85 -36.18
CA LEU A 433 -6.17 -26.24 -36.02
C LEU A 433 -7.54 -26.52 -36.67
N PHE A 434 -8.55 -25.69 -36.42
CA PHE A 434 -9.92 -25.95 -36.86
C PHE A 434 -10.19 -25.57 -38.32
N ILE A 435 -9.63 -24.45 -38.77
CA ILE A 435 -9.95 -23.86 -40.08
C ILE A 435 -8.71 -23.81 -40.99
N GLY A 436 -7.50 -23.99 -40.43
CA GLY A 436 -6.25 -23.77 -41.16
C GLY A 436 -6.11 -22.33 -41.63
N ALA A 437 -6.74 -21.40 -40.93
CA ALA A 437 -6.67 -19.98 -41.21
C ALA A 437 -5.51 -19.35 -40.43
N SER A 438 -4.94 -18.30 -41.01
CA SER A 438 -3.94 -17.45 -40.37
C SER A 438 -4.42 -16.00 -40.40
N ILE A 439 -3.66 -15.10 -39.77
CA ILE A 439 -3.93 -13.66 -39.88
C ILE A 439 -3.97 -13.18 -41.33
N LEU A 440 -3.16 -13.78 -42.22
CA LEU A 440 -3.17 -13.48 -43.65
C LEU A 440 -4.49 -13.89 -44.30
N THR A 441 -5.11 -14.98 -43.85
CA THR A 441 -6.41 -15.44 -44.34
C THR A 441 -7.54 -14.50 -43.93
N ILE A 442 -7.44 -13.88 -42.75
CA ILE A 442 -8.36 -12.82 -42.32
C ILE A 442 -8.18 -11.56 -43.18
N LEU A 443 -6.93 -11.16 -43.46
CA LEU A 443 -6.66 -10.02 -44.34
C LEU A 443 -7.16 -10.26 -45.77
N GLU A 444 -6.98 -11.47 -46.32
CA GLU A 444 -7.55 -11.86 -47.62
C GLU A 444 -9.09 -11.75 -47.63
N LEU A 445 -9.77 -12.06 -46.51
CA LEU A 445 -11.23 -11.91 -46.39
C LEU A 445 -11.64 -10.43 -46.36
N PHE A 446 -10.89 -9.58 -45.66
CA PHE A 446 -11.15 -8.14 -45.63
C PHE A 446 -10.92 -7.47 -46.99
N ASP A 447 -9.87 -7.85 -47.71
CA ASP A 447 -9.60 -7.36 -49.07
C ASP A 447 -10.75 -7.72 -50.03
N TYR A 448 -11.22 -8.97 -49.95
CA TYR A 448 -12.39 -9.41 -50.71
C TYR A 448 -13.67 -8.65 -50.33
N LEU A 449 -13.93 -8.46 -49.04
CA LEU A 449 -15.09 -7.71 -48.56
C LEU A 449 -15.02 -6.24 -49.00
N TYR A 450 -13.84 -5.64 -48.99
CA TYR A 450 -13.60 -4.28 -49.46
C TYR A 450 -13.92 -4.13 -50.95
N GLU A 451 -13.39 -5.01 -51.82
CA GLU A 451 -13.71 -4.99 -53.25
C GLU A 451 -15.21 -5.23 -53.51
N LEU A 452 -15.85 -6.12 -52.74
CA LEU A 452 -17.29 -6.36 -52.86
C LEU A 452 -18.13 -5.12 -52.47
N ILE A 453 -17.74 -4.43 -51.39
CA ILE A 453 -18.40 -3.19 -50.95
C ILE A 453 -18.19 -2.10 -52.01
N LYS A 454 -16.99 -1.98 -52.55
CA LYS A 454 -16.65 -1.02 -53.62
C LYS A 454 -17.46 -1.28 -54.90
N GLU A 455 -17.58 -2.53 -55.35
CA GLU A 455 -18.44 -2.88 -56.49
C GLU A 455 -19.91 -2.54 -56.23
N LYS A 456 -20.44 -2.88 -55.05
CA LYS A 456 -21.83 -2.53 -54.69
C LYS A 456 -22.06 -1.03 -54.54
N LEU A 457 -21.08 -0.28 -54.03
CA LEU A 457 -21.17 1.16 -53.90
C LEU A 457 -21.12 1.83 -55.29
N LEU A 458 -20.32 1.31 -56.22
CA LEU A 458 -20.30 1.73 -57.61
C LEU A 458 -21.60 1.38 -58.35
N ASP A 459 -22.18 0.20 -58.11
CA ASP A 459 -23.49 -0.17 -58.65
C ASP A 459 -24.63 0.71 -58.10
N LEU A 460 -24.53 1.17 -56.84
CA LEU A 460 -25.51 2.09 -56.24
C LEU A 460 -25.35 3.52 -56.75
N LEU A 461 -24.11 3.99 -56.95
CA LEU A 461 -23.83 5.30 -57.55
C LEU A 461 -24.17 5.33 -59.05
N GLY A 462 -24.03 4.21 -59.76
CA GLY A 462 -24.41 4.09 -61.17
C GLY A 462 -25.92 3.95 -61.39
N LYS A 463 -26.69 3.56 -60.36
CA LYS A 463 -28.15 3.43 -60.46
C LYS A 463 -28.90 4.76 -60.36
N GLU A 464 -28.27 5.81 -59.84
CA GLU A 464 -28.84 7.15 -59.90
C GLU A 464 -28.78 7.76 -61.32
N GLU A 465 -27.96 7.20 -62.24
CA GLU A 465 -27.91 7.67 -63.64
C GLU A 465 -28.91 6.97 -64.58
N GLU A 466 -29.48 5.80 -64.23
CA GLU A 466 -30.37 5.05 -65.15
C GLU A 466 -31.88 5.28 -64.95
N ASP A 467 -32.34 5.93 -63.87
CA ASP A 467 -33.77 6.20 -63.64
C ASP A 467 -34.27 7.56 -64.20
N GLY A 468 -33.53 8.19 -65.11
CA GLY A 468 -33.87 9.50 -65.66
C GLY A 468 -33.57 9.69 -67.14
N SER A 469 -34.31 9.03 -68.05
CA SER A 469 -34.41 9.52 -69.44
C SER A 469 -35.79 9.30 -70.08
N HIS A 470 -36.62 10.35 -70.06
CA HIS A 470 -37.53 10.71 -71.16
C HIS A 470 -37.48 12.25 -71.35
N ASP A 471 -36.84 12.64 -72.46
CA ASP A 471 -36.85 13.87 -73.26
C ASP A 471 -36.61 15.30 -72.69
N GLU A 472 -35.44 15.82 -73.12
CA GLU A 472 -34.98 17.17 -73.52
C GLU A 472 -35.28 18.46 -72.73
N ASN A 473 -34.23 19.03 -72.10
CA ASN A 473 -33.53 20.25 -72.56
C ASN A 473 -32.20 20.53 -71.79
N VAL A 474 -31.15 20.91 -72.51
CA VAL A 474 -29.73 21.24 -72.15
C VAL A 474 -29.63 22.44 -71.14
N PRO A 475 -28.58 22.65 -70.27
CA PRO A 475 -27.16 22.25 -70.36
C PRO A 475 -26.47 21.60 -69.14
N ARG A 476 -25.46 20.77 -69.50
CA ARG A 476 -24.16 20.44 -68.89
C ARG A 476 -23.77 21.10 -67.54
N ILE A 477 -23.61 20.28 -66.49
CA ILE A 477 -22.68 20.53 -65.37
C ILE A 477 -21.79 19.30 -65.20
N SER A 478 -20.58 19.34 -65.78
CA SER A 478 -19.53 18.34 -65.57
C SER A 478 -18.69 18.72 -64.36
N THR A 479 -19.14 18.40 -63.15
CA THR A 479 -18.29 18.55 -61.94
C THR A 479 -18.75 17.54 -60.90
N LYS A 480 -18.21 16.31 -60.95
CA LYS A 480 -18.14 15.40 -59.78
C LYS A 480 -17.31 14.13 -60.00
N LEU A 481 -16.89 13.81 -61.23
CA LEU A 481 -16.09 12.61 -61.51
C LEU A 481 -14.56 12.84 -61.49
N GLU A 482 -14.09 14.08 -61.61
CA GLU A 482 -12.65 14.40 -61.53
C GLU A 482 -12.11 14.52 -60.09
N ASP A 483 -12.95 14.85 -59.11
CA ASP A 483 -12.51 15.03 -57.72
C ASP A 483 -12.29 13.71 -56.98
N LEU A 484 -13.04 12.65 -57.34
CA LEU A 484 -12.88 11.33 -56.73
C LEU A 484 -11.63 10.58 -57.26
N HIS A 485 -11.26 10.80 -58.53
CA HIS A 485 -10.04 10.23 -59.10
C HIS A 485 -8.75 10.87 -58.55
N ARG A 486 -8.82 12.10 -58.02
CA ARG A 486 -7.66 12.79 -57.43
C ARG A 486 -7.37 12.33 -56.00
N ALA A 487 -8.39 11.92 -55.24
CA ALA A 487 -8.25 11.42 -53.86
C ALA A 487 -7.61 10.01 -53.78
N ILE A 488 -7.80 9.17 -54.80
CA ILE A 488 -7.34 7.76 -54.78
C ILE A 488 -5.86 7.60 -55.23
N ARG A 489 -5.24 8.65 -55.80
CA ARG A 489 -3.84 8.59 -56.28
C ARG A 489 -2.76 8.77 -55.20
N ILE A 490 -3.10 9.02 -53.93
CA ILE A 490 -2.11 9.40 -52.90
C ILE A 490 -1.56 8.21 -52.07
N CYS A 491 -2.06 6.98 -52.24
CA CYS A 491 -1.51 5.80 -51.55
C CYS A 491 -0.75 4.82 -52.48
N ARG A 492 0.30 5.31 -53.15
CA ARG A 492 1.40 4.45 -53.62
C ARG A 492 2.72 5.01 -53.08
N ILE A 493 3.13 4.47 -51.93
CA ILE A 493 4.52 4.58 -51.46
C ILE A 493 5.34 3.58 -52.30
N SER A 494 6.35 4.11 -53.00
CA SER A 494 7.47 3.32 -53.50
C SER A 494 8.66 3.55 -52.58
N THR A 495 9.33 2.46 -52.20
CA THR A 495 10.58 2.39 -51.44
C THR A 495 11.76 2.72 -52.38
N SER A 496 12.64 3.68 -52.07
CA SER A 496 14.01 3.54 -51.46
C SER A 496 14.99 4.53 -52.18
N PRO A 497 16.24 4.87 -51.74
CA PRO A 497 16.92 4.92 -50.43
C PRO A 497 17.60 6.29 -50.08
N ALA A 498 18.11 6.39 -48.83
CA ALA A 498 19.25 7.19 -48.31
C ALA A 498 19.18 8.73 -48.09
N GLY A 499 19.53 9.17 -46.86
CA GLY A 499 20.37 10.36 -46.61
C GLY A 499 19.86 11.47 -45.65
N ALA A 500 20.43 11.49 -44.43
CA ALA A 500 20.73 12.66 -43.56
C ALA A 500 19.65 13.38 -42.69
N ALA A 501 19.74 13.11 -41.38
CA ALA A 501 19.75 13.98 -40.19
C ALA A 501 18.78 15.19 -40.01
N ALA A 502 17.93 15.12 -38.97
CA ALA A 502 17.68 16.19 -37.97
C ALA A 502 16.85 15.68 -36.77
N SER A 503 17.12 16.23 -35.58
CA SER A 503 16.66 15.92 -34.20
C SER A 503 15.23 16.40 -33.84
N PRO A 504 14.63 16.01 -32.69
CA PRO A 504 13.17 15.90 -32.51
C PRO A 504 12.51 17.09 -31.75
N PRO A 505 11.18 17.24 -31.84
CA PRO A 505 10.42 17.85 -30.74
C PRO A 505 9.25 17.01 -30.20
N ALA A 506 9.15 17.06 -28.87
CA ALA A 506 7.99 17.02 -27.96
C ALA A 506 6.75 16.16 -28.28
N VAL A 507 6.48 15.19 -27.40
CA VAL A 507 5.23 14.42 -27.29
C VAL A 507 4.23 15.19 -26.42
N HIS A 508 3.10 15.63 -26.99
CA HIS A 508 1.89 15.98 -26.25
C HIS A 508 1.03 14.72 -26.07
N ARG A 509 0.63 14.44 -24.83
CA ARG A 509 -0.14 13.27 -24.42
C ARG A 509 -1.57 13.72 -24.13
N GLU A 510 -2.53 13.44 -25.01
CA GLU A 510 -3.96 13.59 -24.70
C GLU A 510 -4.42 12.41 -23.84
N GLN A 511 -4.97 12.72 -22.66
CA GLN A 511 -5.61 11.78 -21.75
C GLN A 511 -7.09 11.65 -22.12
N VAL A 512 -7.56 10.42 -22.33
CA VAL A 512 -9.00 10.11 -22.41
C VAL A 512 -9.51 9.86 -20.99
N LEU A 513 -10.40 10.71 -20.51
CA LEU A 513 -11.04 10.61 -19.18
C LEU A 513 -12.37 9.86 -19.32
N LEU A 514 -12.50 8.70 -18.66
CA LEU A 514 -13.76 7.95 -18.57
C LEU A 514 -14.50 8.33 -17.27
N SER A 515 -15.67 8.96 -17.41
CA SER A 515 -16.58 9.25 -16.28
C SER A 515 -17.72 8.24 -16.23
N LEU A 516 -17.99 7.68 -15.05
CA LEU A 516 -19.07 6.73 -14.76
C LEU A 516 -20.22 7.46 -14.06
N HIS A 517 -21.43 7.41 -14.61
CA HIS A 517 -22.65 7.81 -13.91
C HIS A 517 -23.54 6.59 -13.60
N PRO A 518 -24.06 6.46 -12.36
CA PRO A 518 -24.95 5.37 -11.98
C PRO A 518 -26.39 5.67 -12.41
N THR A 519 -27.06 4.71 -13.07
CA THR A 519 -28.52 4.70 -13.20
C THR A 519 -29.09 3.33 -12.82
N SER A 520 -30.31 3.35 -12.28
CA SER A 520 -30.93 2.35 -11.39
C SER A 520 -31.33 1.01 -12.02
N HIS A 521 -30.84 0.66 -13.21
CA HIS A 521 -31.16 -0.61 -13.85
C HIS A 521 -29.93 -1.22 -14.53
N GLY A 522 -28.98 -1.70 -13.71
CA GLY A 522 -28.22 -2.96 -13.89
C GLY A 522 -27.54 -3.32 -15.23
N ILE A 523 -27.41 -2.42 -16.21
CA ILE A 523 -26.74 -2.70 -17.49
C ILE A 523 -25.85 -1.51 -17.85
N PRO A 524 -24.50 -1.65 -17.92
CA PRO A 524 -23.63 -0.56 -18.32
C PRO A 524 -23.70 -0.34 -19.84
N LYS A 525 -23.98 0.90 -20.25
CA LYS A 525 -23.78 1.37 -21.63
C LYS A 525 -22.52 2.22 -21.70
N PHE A 526 -21.62 1.86 -22.63
CA PHE A 526 -20.45 2.67 -22.96
C PHE A 526 -20.81 3.66 -24.06
N GLN A 527 -20.55 4.94 -23.83
CA GLN A 527 -20.61 5.97 -24.85
C GLN A 527 -19.22 6.61 -24.96
N VAL A 528 -18.58 6.44 -26.11
CA VAL A 528 -17.33 7.12 -26.47
C VAL A 528 -17.72 8.50 -27.00
N ILE A 529 -17.26 9.55 -26.34
CA ILE A 529 -17.35 10.92 -26.85
C ILE A 529 -15.96 11.27 -27.38
N PHE A 530 -15.89 11.66 -28.65
CA PHE A 530 -14.68 12.12 -29.31
C PHE A 530 -14.25 13.51 -28.82
#